data_AF-A0A0R3RT17-F1
#
_entry.id   AF-A0A0R3RT17-F1
#
_cell.length_a   1.000
_cell.length_b   1.000
_cell.length_c   1.000
_cell.angle_alpha   90.00
_cell.angle_beta   90.00
_cell.angle_gamma   90.00
#
_symmetry.space_group_name_H-M   'P 1'
#
loop_
_entity.id
_entity.type
_entity.pdbx_description
1 polymer ?
#
loop_
_entity_poly.entity_id
_entity_poly.type
_entity_poly.pdbx_seq_one_letter_code
_entity_poly.pdbx_strand_id
1 'polypeptide(L)'
;MPRQITEIKEFLMTARRKDAKSVKIKKNSDNVKFKVRCSKYLYTLVIQDKEKAEKLKQSLPPGLQVKELKIGCSQLRTIGTWKNNYQDNNGQLSVVNVYA
;
A
#
# COMPACT_ATOMS: atom_id res chain seq x y z
N MET A 1 -9.97 -14.34 -15.04
CA MET A 1 -10.95 -14.22 -13.94
C MET A 1 -10.21 -14.26 -12.59
N PRO A 2 -10.52 -13.36 -11.64
CA PRO A 2 -9.97 -13.41 -10.28
C PRO A 2 -10.52 -14.60 -9.48
N ARG A 3 -9.78 -15.04 -8.45
CA ARG A 3 -10.16 -16.13 -7.56
C ARG A 3 -10.18 -15.66 -6.10
N GLN A 4 -11.18 -16.09 -5.35
CA GLN A 4 -11.26 -15.82 -3.92
C GLN A 4 -10.72 -17.01 -3.13
N ILE A 5 -9.95 -16.71 -2.08
CA ILE A 5 -9.50 -17.68 -1.09
C ILE A 5 -10.30 -17.41 0.19
N THR A 6 -10.89 -18.46 0.76
CA THR A 6 -11.65 -18.40 2.02
C THR A 6 -10.75 -18.71 3.23
N GLU A 7 -9.81 -19.65 3.08
CA GLU A 7 -8.98 -20.13 4.18
C GLU A 7 -7.61 -19.44 4.27
N ILE A 8 -7.17 -19.19 5.49
CA ILE A 8 -5.85 -18.60 5.76
C ILE A 8 -4.70 -19.54 5.37
N LYS A 9 -4.88 -20.85 5.57
CA LYS A 9 -3.87 -21.87 5.23
C LYS A 9 -3.56 -21.86 3.74
N GLU A 10 -4.60 -21.87 2.90
CA GLU A 10 -4.46 -21.80 1.44
C GLU A 10 -3.78 -20.50 0.98
N PHE A 11 -4.07 -19.39 1.67
CA PHE A 11 -3.42 -18.11 1.39
C PHE A 11 -1.91 -18.15 1.66
N LEU A 12 -1.47 -18.71 2.80
CA LEU A 12 -0.04 -18.83 3.12
C LEU A 12 0.68 -19.76 2.14
N MET A 13 0.04 -20.85 1.72
CA MET A 13 0.57 -21.74 0.68
C MET A 13 0.72 -21.01 -0.67
N THR A 14 -0.27 -20.19 -1.03
CA THR A 14 -0.24 -19.36 -2.24
C THR A 14 0.85 -18.29 -2.19
N ALA A 15 1.08 -17.67 -1.03
CA ALA A 15 2.09 -16.63 -0.86
C ALA A 15 3.53 -17.16 -0.92
N ARG A 16 3.77 -18.41 -0.53
CA ARG A 16 5.10 -19.06 -0.59
C ARG A 16 5.43 -19.66 -1.95
N ARG A 17 4.45 -19.75 -2.85
CA ARG A 17 4.64 -20.38 -4.16
C ARG A 17 5.48 -19.48 -5.07
N LYS A 18 6.37 -20.08 -5.87
CA LYS A 18 7.30 -19.40 -6.78
C LYS A 18 6.65 -18.50 -7.84
N ASP A 19 5.35 -18.66 -8.08
CA ASP A 19 4.59 -17.87 -9.05
C ASP A 19 4.04 -16.55 -8.47
N ALA A 20 4.09 -16.39 -7.14
CA ALA A 20 3.65 -15.19 -6.45
C ALA A 20 4.67 -14.06 -6.67
N LYS A 21 4.23 -12.99 -7.32
CA LYS A 21 5.08 -11.84 -7.67
C LYS A 21 4.97 -10.69 -6.66
N SER A 22 3.75 -10.39 -6.21
CA SER A 22 3.49 -9.28 -5.29
C SER A 22 2.20 -9.48 -4.52
N VAL A 23 2.14 -8.89 -3.33
CA VAL A 23 0.93 -8.81 -2.50
C VAL A 23 0.51 -7.36 -2.39
N LYS A 24 -0.72 -7.06 -2.82
CA LYS A 24 -1.35 -5.76 -2.60
C LYS A 24 -2.27 -5.86 -1.39
N ILE A 25 -1.95 -5.14 -0.33
CA ILE A 25 -2.79 -5.06 0.86
C ILE A 25 -3.70 -3.86 0.68
N LYS A 26 -5.00 -4.13 0.59
CA LYS A 26 -6.02 -3.09 0.47
C LYS A 26 -6.81 -3.02 1.77
N LYS A 27 -6.56 -1.97 2.56
CA LYS A 27 -7.36 -1.66 3.74
C LYS A 27 -8.66 -0.98 3.29
N ASN A 28 -9.78 -1.47 3.80
CA ASN A 28 -11.09 -0.84 3.73
C ASN A 28 -11.51 -0.46 5.16
N SER A 29 -12.63 0.24 5.30
CA SER A 29 -13.16 0.61 6.63
C SER A 29 -13.42 -0.63 7.50
N ASP A 30 -14.06 -1.64 6.91
CA ASP A 30 -14.57 -2.82 7.64
C ASP A 30 -13.80 -4.10 7.34
N ASN A 31 -12.99 -4.13 6.29
CA ASN A 31 -12.24 -5.31 5.90
C ASN A 31 -10.87 -4.99 5.31
N VAL A 32 -9.97 -5.94 5.40
CA VAL A 32 -8.66 -5.91 4.76
C VAL A 32 -8.63 -7.00 3.70
N LYS A 33 -8.28 -6.62 2.46
CA LYS A 33 -8.15 -7.55 1.34
C LYS A 33 -6.69 -7.75 0.99
N PHE A 34 -6.20 -8.97 1.17
CA PHE A 34 -4.89 -9.38 0.70
C PHE A 34 -5.01 -9.90 -0.74
N LYS A 35 -4.42 -9.17 -1.69
CA LYS A 35 -4.48 -9.51 -3.11
C LYS A 35 -3.12 -10.02 -3.57
N VAL A 36 -2.96 -11.34 -3.72
CA VAL A 36 -1.73 -11.95 -4.23
C VAL A 36 -1.78 -12.02 -5.75
N ARG A 37 -0.80 -11.41 -6.41
CA ARG A 37 -0.62 -11.54 -7.85
C ARG A 37 0.25 -12.77 -8.14
N CYS A 38 -0.38 -13.79 -8.71
CA CYS A 38 0.31 -14.94 -9.30
C CYS A 38 0.49 -14.73 -10.82
N SER A 39 1.05 -15.72 -11.50
CA SER A 39 1.21 -15.69 -12.97
C SER A 39 -0.14 -15.55 -13.68
N LYS A 40 -1.06 -16.48 -13.43
CA LYS A 40 -2.36 -16.55 -14.15
C LYS A 40 -3.48 -15.78 -13.44
N TYR A 41 -3.58 -15.92 -12.12
CA TYR A 41 -4.71 -15.41 -11.35
C TYR A 41 -4.30 -14.35 -10.33
N LEU A 42 -5.28 -13.52 -9.96
CA LEU A 42 -5.22 -12.70 -8.77
C LEU A 42 -6.03 -13.42 -7.69
N TYR A 43 -5.38 -13.79 -6.60
CA TYR A 43 -6.02 -14.39 -5.45
C TYR A 43 -6.34 -13.31 -4.43
N THR A 44 -7.56 -13.34 -3.89
CA THR A 44 -7.99 -12.38 -2.87
C THR A 44 -8.48 -13.10 -1.62
N LEU A 45 -7.81 -12.83 -0.49
CA LEU A 45 -8.30 -13.18 0.84
C LEU A 45 -8.94 -11.94 1.47
N VAL A 46 -10.16 -12.09 1.99
CA VAL A 46 -10.89 -11.02 2.68
C VAL A 46 -10.90 -11.36 4.17
N ILE A 47 -10.34 -10.48 5.00
CA ILE A 47 -10.36 -10.59 6.45
C ILE A 47 -11.15 -9.42 7.01
N GLN A 48 -12.09 -9.70 7.92
CA GLN A 48 -12.87 -8.68 8.62
C GLN A 48 -12.08 -8.11 9.82
N ASP A 49 -11.42 -9.00 10.59
CA ASP A 49 -10.68 -8.62 11.78
C ASP A 49 -9.35 -7.92 11.48
N LYS A 50 -9.21 -6.67 11.92
CA LYS A 50 -8.00 -5.85 11.69
C LYS A 50 -6.77 -6.44 12.39
N GLU A 51 -6.91 -6.95 13.61
CA GLU A 51 -5.81 -7.55 14.37
C GLU A 51 -5.24 -8.82 13.71
N LYS A 52 -6.12 -9.68 13.19
CA LYS A 52 -5.68 -10.88 12.45
C LYS A 52 -4.97 -10.48 11.16
N ALA A 53 -5.42 -9.42 10.49
CA ALA A 53 -4.77 -8.91 9.29
C ALA A 53 -3.34 -8.40 9.58
N GLU A 54 -3.10 -7.75 10.72
CA GLU A 54 -1.75 -7.30 11.09
C GLU A 54 -0.79 -8.45 11.35
N LYS A 55 -1.25 -9.50 12.07
CA LYS A 55 -0.48 -10.74 12.26
C LYS A 55 -0.16 -11.44 10.94
N LEU A 56 -1.12 -11.44 10.01
CA LEU A 56 -0.91 -11.99 8.67
C LEU A 56 0.10 -11.19 7.85
N LYS A 57 0.11 -9.86 7.99
CA LYS A 57 1.11 -9.00 7.34
C LYS A 57 2.54 -9.35 7.79
N GLN A 58 2.73 -9.65 9.07
CA GLN A 58 4.02 -10.07 9.63
C GLN A 58 4.44 -11.48 9.18
N SER A 59 3.46 -12.35 8.94
CA SER A 59 3.70 -13.75 8.54
C SER A 59 4.05 -13.91 7.05
N LEU A 60 4.00 -12.83 6.26
CA LEU A 60 4.35 -12.87 4.86
C LEU A 60 5.87 -13.04 4.68
N PRO A 61 6.32 -13.82 3.68
CA PRO A 61 7.75 -14.00 3.44
C PRO A 61 8.40 -12.66 3.01
N PRO A 62 9.56 -12.29 3.58
CA PRO A 62 10.20 -10.98 3.33
C PRO A 62 10.72 -10.80 1.89
N GLY A 63 10.84 -11.88 1.11
CA GLY A 63 11.21 -11.83 -0.30
C GLY A 63 10.06 -11.45 -1.26
N LEU A 64 8.84 -11.31 -0.76
CA LEU A 64 7.67 -11.00 -1.59
C LEU A 64 7.35 -9.50 -1.52
N GLN A 65 7.18 -8.86 -2.69
CA GLN A 65 6.91 -7.43 -2.74
C GLN A 65 5.53 -7.09 -2.14
N VAL A 66 5.51 -6.44 -0.98
CA VAL A 66 4.27 -5.98 -0.32
C VAL A 66 4.01 -4.53 -0.66
N LYS A 67 2.87 -4.24 -1.29
CA LYS A 67 2.41 -2.88 -1.62
C LYS A 67 1.13 -2.56 -0.85
N GLU A 68 1.18 -1.56 0.01
CA GLU A 68 0.02 -1.11 0.77
C GLU A 68 -0.74 -0.04 -0.03
N LEU A 69 -2.01 -0.32 -0.33
CA LEU A 69 -2.89 0.60 -1.05
C LEU A 69 -3.64 1.47 -0.05
N LYS A 70 -3.24 2.74 0.07
CA LYS A 70 -4.04 3.76 0.75
C LYS A 70 -5.19 4.18 -0.18
N ILE A 71 -6.42 4.17 0.31
CA ILE A 71 -7.54 4.85 -0.38
C ILE A 71 -7.35 6.33 -0.09
N GLY A 72 -6.60 7.01 -0.93
CA GLY A 72 -6.32 8.43 -0.78
C GLY A 72 -5.79 8.93 -2.11
N CYS A 73 -6.35 10.04 -2.56
CA CYS A 73 -6.10 10.71 -3.83
C CYS A 73 -4.62 10.66 -4.27
N SER A 74 -4.33 10.02 -5.39
CA SER A 74 -3.06 10.14 -6.11
C SER A 74 -3.41 10.01 -7.60
N GLN A 75 -3.39 11.04 -8.44
CA GLN A 75 -2.61 12.28 -8.43
C GLN A 75 -3.47 13.57 -8.25
N LEU A 76 -3.20 14.34 -7.19
CA LEU A 76 -2.91 15.74 -7.47
C LEU A 76 -1.50 15.73 -8.07
N ARG A 77 -1.42 15.98 -9.38
CA ARG A 77 -0.18 16.43 -9.99
C ARG A 77 0.20 17.67 -9.20
N THR A 78 1.30 17.63 -8.47
CA THR A 78 1.93 18.83 -7.93
C THR A 78 2.24 19.73 -9.10
N ILE A 79 1.32 20.64 -9.44
CA ILE A 79 1.70 21.89 -10.10
C ILE A 79 2.53 22.59 -9.03
N GLY A 80 3.80 22.82 -9.35
CA GLY A 80 4.86 23.09 -8.38
C GLY A 80 4.50 24.17 -7.38
N THR A 81 4.60 23.84 -6.09
CA THR A 81 4.91 24.83 -5.07
C THR A 81 6.33 24.55 -4.61
N TRP A 82 7.28 25.27 -5.19
CA TRP A 82 8.63 25.34 -4.65
C TRP A 82 8.59 26.29 -3.46
N LYS A 83 8.74 25.77 -2.25
CA LYS A 83 9.00 26.59 -1.07
C LYS A 83 10.48 26.97 -1.07
N ASN A 84 10.79 28.19 -1.47
CA ASN A 84 12.12 28.75 -1.26
C ASN A 84 12.10 29.54 0.06
N ASN A 85 13.03 29.23 0.96
CA ASN A 85 13.28 30.05 2.14
C ASN A 85 14.08 31.28 1.70
N TYR A 86 13.53 32.46 1.93
CA TYR A 86 14.23 33.73 1.73
C TYR A 86 14.69 34.24 3.09
N GLN A 87 15.99 34.52 3.25
CA GLN A 87 16.53 35.20 4.43
C GLN A 87 16.61 36.69 4.13
N ASP A 88 15.98 37.51 4.95
CA ASP A 88 16.22 38.96 4.93
C ASP A 88 17.55 39.31 5.62
N ASN A 89 18.08 40.52 5.37
CA ASN A 89 19.35 40.99 5.93
C ASN A 89 19.33 41.18 7.47
N ASN A 90 18.21 40.88 8.12
CA ASN A 90 18.04 40.92 9.58
C ASN A 90 17.89 39.50 10.19
N GLY A 91 18.05 38.44 9.39
CA GLY A 91 18.08 37.06 9.86
C GLY A 91 16.71 36.42 10.12
N GLN A 92 15.61 37.06 9.71
CA GLN A 92 14.27 36.53 9.87
C GLN A 92 13.84 35.75 8.61
N LEU A 93 13.64 34.45 8.79
CA LEU A 93 13.17 33.55 7.73
C LEU A 93 11.68 33.78 7.48
N SER A 94 11.32 34.13 6.25
CA SER A 94 9.93 34.22 5.80
C SER A 94 9.66 33.21 4.68
N VAL A 95 8.54 32.48 4.79
CA VAL A 95 8.10 31.52 3.77
C VAL A 95 7.27 32.25 2.74
N VAL A 96 7.80 32.40 1.53
CA VAL A 96 7.09 33.06 0.41
C VAL A 96 6.56 32.02 -0.56
N ASN A 97 5.25 32.03 -0.79
CA ASN A 97 4.63 31.20 -1.83
C ASN A 97 4.74 31.92 -3.18
N VAL A 98 5.47 31.34 -4.12
CA VAL A 98 5.53 31.80 -5.51
C VAL A 98 4.49 31.01 -6.30
N TYR A 99 3.49 31.69 -6.86
CA TYR A 99 2.50 31.12 -7.77
C TYR A 99 2.99 31.36 -9.21
N ALA A 100 2.99 30.31 -10.04
CA ALA A 100 3.20 30.41 -11.48
C ALA A 100 1.91 30.76 -12.20
#